data_AF-A0A2S2DZQ5-F1
#
_entry.id   AF-A0A2S2DZQ5-F1
#
_cell.length_a   1.000
_cell.length_b   1.000
_cell.length_c   1.000
_cell.angle_alpha   90.00
_cell.angle_beta   90.00
_cell.angle_gamma   90.00
#
_symmetry.space_group_name_H-M   'P 1'
#
loop_
_entity.id
_entity.type
_entity.pdbx_description
1 polymer ?
#
loop_
_entity_poly.entity_id
_entity_poly.type
_entity_poly.pdbx_seq_one_letter_code
_entity_poly.pdbx_strand_id
1 'polypeptide(L)'
;MCERLQIPFDELVEGVWYVGRGRNANVGLYQDGCFSVIADTLLYNGSFATPQKTQPGCKSEPYFYPGHGCFQPFLALSSLALLTEGCALIPAPELRTGRFYIGEGSGFQVARWEGNRFSLLKKHYVSDSVCHYDIEARDYGERSPFFRPLLEIGEGEVIVPMAEANYARVLRL
;
A
#
# COMPACT_ATOMS: atom_id res chain seq x y z
N MET A 1 19.23 8.08 -9.96
CA MET A 1 17.79 8.22 -9.64
C MET A 1 17.53 9.67 -9.31
N CYS A 2 16.48 10.29 -9.85
CA CYS A 2 16.10 11.65 -9.47
C CYS A 2 15.63 11.60 -8.01
N GLU A 3 16.28 12.34 -7.11
CA GLU A 3 15.82 12.46 -5.72
C GLU A 3 14.49 13.23 -5.72
N ARG A 4 13.37 12.49 -5.66
CA ARG A 4 12.07 13.11 -5.44
C ARG A 4 12.03 13.61 -4.00
N LEU A 5 11.79 14.91 -3.84
CA LEU A 5 11.69 15.55 -2.54
C LEU A 5 10.43 15.08 -1.82
N GLN A 6 10.55 14.94 -0.50
CA GLN A 6 9.42 14.61 0.36
C GLN A 6 8.40 15.76 0.35
N ILE A 7 7.12 15.44 0.19
CA ILE A 7 6.03 16.40 0.32
C ILE A 7 5.97 16.85 1.79
N PRO A 8 6.01 18.16 2.09
CA PRO A 8 5.88 18.68 3.44
C PRO A 8 4.63 18.18 4.16
N PHE A 9 4.73 17.99 5.48
CA PHE A 9 3.64 17.43 6.28
C PHE A 9 2.36 18.27 6.21
N ASP A 10 2.50 19.59 6.18
CA ASP A 10 1.41 20.57 6.09
C ASP A 10 0.78 20.68 4.70
N GLU A 11 1.38 20.04 3.68
CA GLU A 11 0.83 19.92 2.33
C GLU A 11 0.07 18.58 2.11
N LEU A 12 0.04 17.71 3.12
CA LEU A 12 -0.71 16.46 3.05
C LEU A 12 -2.21 16.71 3.20
N VAL A 13 -2.99 16.04 2.35
CA VAL A 13 -4.44 16.18 2.28
C VAL A 13 -5.10 14.89 2.74
N GLU A 14 -5.98 15.01 3.72
CA GLU A 14 -6.79 13.92 4.25
C GLU A 14 -7.58 13.20 3.12
N GLY A 15 -7.53 11.87 3.13
CA GLY A 15 -8.19 11.04 2.14
C GLY A 15 -7.49 10.95 0.78
N VAL A 16 -6.28 11.50 0.63
CA VAL A 16 -5.48 11.40 -0.59
C VAL A 16 -4.48 10.25 -0.51
N TRP A 17 -4.33 9.53 -1.62
CA TRP A 17 -3.30 8.51 -1.79
C TRP A 17 -1.98 9.15 -2.19
N TYR A 18 -0.89 8.62 -1.65
CA TYR A 18 0.46 9.06 -1.93
C TYR A 18 1.35 7.89 -2.34
N VAL A 19 2.22 8.13 -3.31
CA VAL A 19 3.38 7.29 -3.56
C VAL A 19 4.55 7.85 -2.76
N GLY A 20 5.28 6.94 -2.13
CA GLY A 20 6.34 7.28 -1.20
C GLY A 20 7.39 6.19 -1.07
N ARG A 21 8.26 6.40 -0.08
CA ARG A 21 9.17 5.38 0.42
C ARG A 21 8.73 5.00 1.82
N GLY A 22 8.29 3.77 2.01
CA GLY A 22 7.80 3.28 3.29
C GLY A 22 8.55 2.05 3.76
N ARG A 23 8.41 1.70 5.03
CA ARG A 23 9.02 0.46 5.56
C ARG A 23 8.26 -0.78 5.11
N ASN A 24 6.94 -0.65 4.99
CA ASN A 24 6.05 -1.77 4.71
C ASN A 24 5.39 -1.68 3.31
N ALA A 25 5.29 -0.49 2.73
CA ALA A 25 4.67 -0.27 1.42
C ALA A 25 5.22 1.01 0.77
N ASN A 26 4.99 1.15 -0.53
CA ASN A 26 5.35 2.34 -1.31
C ASN A 26 4.14 3.21 -1.68
N VAL A 27 2.93 2.81 -1.28
CA VAL A 27 1.66 3.51 -1.55
C VAL A 27 0.85 3.54 -0.27
N GLY A 28 0.36 4.73 0.12
CA GLY A 28 -0.37 4.92 1.37
C GLY A 28 -1.47 5.96 1.26
N LEU A 29 -2.58 5.71 1.93
CA LEU A 29 -3.69 6.64 2.07
C LEU A 29 -3.47 7.49 3.32
N TYR A 30 -3.34 8.80 3.16
CA TYR A 30 -3.15 9.71 4.29
C TYR A 30 -4.48 9.94 5.00
N GLN A 31 -4.53 9.55 6.27
CA GLN A 31 -5.67 9.82 7.13
C GLN A 31 -5.26 9.91 8.62
N ASP A 32 -5.86 10.84 9.35
CA ASP A 32 -5.72 11.01 10.80
C ASP A 32 -4.23 11.14 11.22
N GLY A 33 -3.44 11.88 10.43
CA GLY A 33 -2.01 12.09 10.65
C GLY A 33 -1.09 10.89 10.35
N CYS A 34 -1.61 9.81 9.76
CA CYS A 34 -0.85 8.60 9.39
C CYS A 34 -1.14 8.15 7.95
N PHE A 35 -0.28 7.27 7.42
CA PHE A 35 -0.53 6.57 6.16
C PHE A 35 -1.05 5.16 6.43
N SER A 36 -2.27 4.87 6.01
CA SER A 36 -2.78 3.50 5.95
C SER A 36 -2.24 2.82 4.70
N VAL A 37 -1.52 1.71 4.86
CA VAL A 37 -0.84 1.01 3.77
C VAL A 37 -1.22 -0.46 3.71
N ILE A 38 -1.25 -1.03 2.49
CA ILE A 38 -1.40 -2.47 2.27
C ILE A 38 -0.02 -3.11 2.25
N ALA A 39 0.25 -3.99 3.21
CA ALA A 39 1.57 -4.58 3.38
C ALA A 39 1.49 -6.07 3.71
N ASP A 40 2.62 -6.76 3.58
CA ASP A 40 2.74 -8.11 4.08
C ASP A 40 2.81 -8.08 5.61
N THR A 41 1.90 -8.83 6.23
CA THR A 41 1.78 -8.98 7.69
C THR A 41 2.09 -10.41 8.08
N LEU A 42 2.83 -10.58 9.18
CA LEU A 42 3.20 -11.90 9.67
C LEU A 42 1.97 -12.62 10.23
N LEU A 43 1.78 -13.86 9.82
CA LEU A 43 0.80 -14.77 10.39
C LEU A 43 1.46 -15.57 11.51
N TYR A 44 1.16 -15.19 12.76
CA TYR A 44 1.64 -15.91 13.93
C TYR A 44 1.12 -17.34 13.93
N ASN A 45 2.04 -18.30 13.94
CA ASN A 45 1.75 -19.73 13.88
C ASN A 45 1.99 -20.45 15.23
N GLY A 46 2.02 -19.72 16.34
CA GLY A 46 2.25 -20.27 17.68
C GLY A 46 3.71 -20.23 18.16
N SER A 47 4.67 -19.86 17.31
CA SER A 47 6.07 -19.67 17.72
C SER A 47 6.82 -18.72 16.78
N PHE A 48 7.64 -17.83 17.32
CA PHE A 48 8.53 -17.00 16.49
C PHE A 48 9.77 -17.76 15.99
N ALA A 49 9.99 -18.99 16.46
CA ALA A 49 11.13 -19.83 16.06
C ALA A 49 10.89 -20.59 14.75
N THR A 50 9.65 -20.64 14.26
CA THR A 50 9.29 -21.28 12.98
C THR A 50 9.19 -20.23 11.87
N PRO A 51 9.44 -20.59 10.60
CA PRO A 51 9.19 -19.67 9.49
C PRO A 51 7.74 -19.21 9.48
N GLN A 52 7.55 -17.89 9.55
CA GLN A 52 6.23 -17.28 9.50
C GLN A 52 5.76 -17.20 8.06
N LYS A 53 4.46 -17.43 7.85
CA LYS A 53 3.80 -17.05 6.59
C LYS A 53 3.45 -15.57 6.66
N THR A 54 3.25 -14.95 5.51
CA THR A 54 2.67 -13.61 5.43
C THR A 54 1.31 -13.64 4.76
N GLN A 55 0.49 -12.64 5.07
CA GLN A 55 -0.72 -12.31 4.33
C GLN A 55 -0.84 -10.79 4.16
N PRO A 56 -1.57 -10.31 3.15
CA PRO A 56 -1.89 -8.89 3.05
C PRO A 56 -2.63 -8.42 4.30
N GLY A 57 -2.21 -7.27 4.83
CA GLY A 57 -2.84 -6.62 5.98
C GLY A 57 -2.64 -5.11 5.92
N CYS A 58 -3.42 -4.39 6.73
CA CYS A 58 -3.32 -2.95 6.85
C CYS A 58 -2.30 -2.61 7.94
N LYS A 59 -1.37 -1.70 7.63
CA LYS A 59 -0.44 -1.11 8.61
C LYS A 59 -0.57 0.40 8.60
N SER A 60 -0.37 1.03 9.74
CA SER A 60 -0.28 2.48 9.86
C SER A 60 1.19 2.89 9.89
N GLU A 61 1.59 3.74 8.95
CA GLU A 61 2.93 4.31 8.89
C GLU A 61 2.88 5.82 9.17
N PRO A 62 3.56 6.31 10.23
CA PRO A 62 3.64 7.74 10.47
C PRO A 62 4.48 8.42 9.39
N TYR A 63 4.20 9.71 9.15
CA TYR A 63 5.03 10.56 8.30
C TYR A 63 6.49 10.53 8.76
N PHE A 64 7.40 10.41 7.80
CA PHE A 64 8.83 10.35 8.04
C PHE A 64 9.40 11.71 8.45
N TYR A 65 10.12 11.71 9.57
CA TYR A 65 10.97 12.80 10.02
C TYR A 65 12.40 12.25 10.24
N PRO A 66 13.43 13.11 10.24
CA PRO A 66 14.76 12.67 10.69
C PRO A 66 14.69 12.04 12.09
N GLY A 67 14.93 10.73 12.19
CA GLY A 67 14.95 9.97 13.45
C GLY A 67 13.64 9.32 13.89
N HIS A 68 12.51 9.54 13.21
CA HIS A 68 11.24 8.86 13.51
C HIS A 68 10.28 8.84 12.31
N GLY A 69 9.20 8.07 12.38
CA GLY A 69 8.31 7.90 11.22
C GLY A 69 8.85 6.92 10.19
N CYS A 70 7.98 6.50 9.27
CA CYS A 70 8.28 5.38 8.38
C CYS A 70 7.96 5.65 6.91
N PHE A 71 7.00 6.54 6.61
CA PHE A 71 6.57 6.80 5.24
C PHE A 71 6.98 8.21 4.78
N GLN A 72 7.76 8.25 3.71
CA GLN A 72 8.24 9.46 3.04
C GLN A 72 7.44 9.69 1.75
N PRO A 73 6.34 10.46 1.77
CA PRO A 73 5.53 10.73 0.57
C PRO A 73 6.28 11.66 -0.38
N PHE A 74 6.19 11.45 -1.69
CA PHE A 74 6.80 12.35 -2.68
C PHE A 74 5.94 12.61 -3.92
N LEU A 75 4.80 11.91 -4.05
CA LEU A 75 3.85 12.11 -5.15
C LEU A 75 2.42 11.90 -4.62
N ALA A 76 1.59 12.94 -4.70
CA ALA A 76 0.17 12.83 -4.45
C ALA A 76 -0.54 12.24 -5.67
N LEU A 77 -1.47 11.33 -5.44
CA LEU A 77 -2.37 10.78 -6.45
C LEU A 77 -3.73 11.49 -6.38
N SER A 78 -3.71 12.82 -6.34
CA SER A 78 -4.87 13.68 -6.06
C SER A 78 -5.93 13.69 -7.16
N SER A 79 -5.61 13.21 -8.36
CA SER A 79 -6.55 13.16 -9.49
C SER A 79 -6.49 11.81 -10.21
N LEU A 80 -6.83 10.75 -9.48
CA LEU A 80 -6.87 9.38 -10.01
C LEU A 80 -7.68 9.29 -11.31
N ALA A 81 -8.81 10.00 -11.41
CA ALA A 81 -9.63 10.04 -12.62
C ALA A 81 -8.87 10.60 -13.84
N LEU A 82 -8.10 11.68 -13.65
CA LEU A 82 -7.26 12.25 -14.72
C LEU A 82 -6.09 11.33 -15.06
N LEU A 83 -5.52 10.65 -14.06
CA LEU A 83 -4.43 9.68 -14.27
C LEU A 83 -4.88 8.46 -15.09
N THR A 84 -6.17 8.13 -15.04
CA THR A 84 -6.74 6.97 -15.75
C THR A 84 -7.55 7.35 -16.99
N GLU A 85 -7.62 8.63 -17.35
CA GLU A 85 -8.41 9.07 -18.50
C GLU A 85 -7.85 8.47 -19.79
N GLY A 86 -8.70 7.74 -20.53
CA GLY A 86 -8.31 7.04 -21.76
C GLY A 86 -7.45 5.78 -21.56
N CYS A 87 -7.16 5.38 -20.32
CA CYS A 87 -6.47 4.13 -20.03
C CYS A 87 -7.35 2.91 -20.36
N ALA A 88 -6.75 1.90 -20.98
CA ALA A 88 -7.39 0.61 -21.17
C ALA A 88 -7.30 -0.24 -19.88
N LEU A 89 -8.21 -1.21 -19.75
CA LEU A 89 -8.13 -2.22 -18.70
C LEU A 89 -6.84 -3.03 -18.85
N ILE A 90 -6.06 -3.14 -17.77
CA ILE A 90 -4.90 -4.02 -17.72
C ILE A 90 -5.39 -5.47 -17.55
N PRO A 91 -5.10 -6.38 -18.48
CA PRO A 91 -5.57 -7.76 -18.40
C PRO A 91 -4.84 -8.53 -17.28
N ALA A 92 -5.49 -9.54 -16.70
CA ALA A 92 -4.94 -10.29 -15.56
C ALA A 92 -3.52 -10.86 -15.77
N PRO A 93 -3.15 -11.39 -16.96
CA PRO A 93 -1.79 -11.90 -17.20
C PRO A 93 -0.68 -10.84 -17.13
N GLU A 94 -1.03 -9.55 -17.23
CA GLU A 94 -0.08 -8.44 -17.14
C GLU A 94 0.06 -7.89 -15.71
N LEU A 95 -0.81 -8.30 -14.79
CA LEU A 95 -0.74 -7.90 -13.39
C LEU A 95 0.39 -8.64 -12.65
N ARG A 96 1.15 -7.88 -11.85
CA ARG A 96 2.33 -8.38 -11.13
C ARG A 96 2.05 -8.44 -9.63
N THR A 97 2.22 -9.62 -9.04
CA THR A 97 1.98 -9.82 -7.60
C THR A 97 2.80 -8.84 -6.78
N GLY A 98 2.17 -8.23 -5.77
CA GLY A 98 2.78 -7.22 -4.91
C GLY A 98 2.74 -5.80 -5.48
N ARG A 99 2.25 -5.58 -6.71
CA ARG A 99 2.14 -4.24 -7.30
C ARG A 99 0.80 -3.58 -7.02
N PHE A 100 0.84 -2.25 -6.96
CA PHE A 100 -0.33 -1.41 -6.79
C PHE A 100 -0.82 -0.88 -8.12
N TYR A 101 -2.14 -0.74 -8.21
CA TYR A 101 -2.83 -0.28 -9.41
C TYR A 101 -3.84 0.79 -9.02
N ILE A 102 -3.94 1.81 -9.87
CA ILE A 102 -5.06 2.74 -9.91
C ILE A 102 -6.12 2.13 -10.82
N GLY A 103 -7.37 2.23 -10.43
CA GLY A 103 -8.46 1.62 -11.18
C GLY A 103 -9.83 2.07 -10.74
N GLU A 104 -10.85 1.49 -11.37
CA GLU A 104 -12.25 1.73 -11.03
C GLU A 104 -12.80 0.59 -10.17
N GLY A 105 -13.25 0.89 -8.97
CA GLY A 105 -13.98 -0.04 -8.11
C GLY A 105 -15.07 0.69 -7.35
N SER A 106 -16.08 -0.04 -6.87
CA SER A 106 -17.20 0.53 -6.11
C SER A 106 -16.74 1.06 -4.74
N GLY A 107 -16.25 2.31 -4.73
CA GLY A 107 -15.65 2.96 -3.56
C GLY A 107 -14.14 2.73 -3.38
N PHE A 108 -13.45 2.12 -4.35
CA PHE A 108 -12.02 1.84 -4.28
C PHE A 108 -11.32 2.34 -5.53
N GLN A 109 -10.19 3.03 -5.35
CA GLN A 109 -9.45 3.63 -6.46
C GLN A 109 -8.01 3.14 -6.55
N VAL A 110 -7.49 2.53 -5.48
CA VAL A 110 -6.17 1.92 -5.42
C VAL A 110 -6.29 0.53 -4.82
N ALA A 111 -5.64 -0.45 -5.45
CA ALA A 111 -5.61 -1.83 -4.97
C ALA A 111 -4.24 -2.47 -5.23
N ARG A 112 -3.89 -3.46 -4.40
CA ARG A 112 -2.69 -4.28 -4.59
C ARG A 112 -3.07 -5.64 -5.17
N TRP A 113 -2.36 -6.07 -6.21
CA TRP A 113 -2.57 -7.38 -6.82
C TRP A 113 -1.84 -8.48 -6.04
N GLU A 114 -2.54 -9.55 -5.68
CA GLU A 114 -1.97 -10.68 -4.93
C GLU A 114 -1.84 -11.97 -5.76
N GLY A 115 -1.98 -11.88 -7.09
CA GLY A 115 -1.83 -13.01 -8.01
C GLY A 115 -3.13 -13.62 -8.50
N ASN A 116 -4.20 -13.58 -7.69
CA ASN A 116 -5.54 -14.04 -8.10
C ASN A 116 -6.69 -13.15 -7.61
N ARG A 117 -6.37 -12.13 -6.82
CA ARG A 117 -7.31 -11.27 -6.12
C ARG A 117 -6.69 -9.89 -5.91
N PHE A 118 -7.55 -8.90 -5.66
CA PHE A 118 -7.11 -7.59 -5.21
C PHE A 118 -7.29 -7.45 -3.70
N SER A 119 -6.29 -6.89 -3.04
CA SER A 119 -6.36 -6.35 -1.68
C SER A 119 -6.68 -4.86 -1.77
N LEU A 120 -7.70 -4.41 -1.04
CA LEU A 120 -8.16 -3.03 -1.04
C LEU A 120 -8.30 -2.51 0.39
N LEU A 121 -8.00 -1.23 0.62
CA LEU A 121 -8.27 -0.58 1.91
C LEU A 121 -9.76 -0.26 2.02
N LYS A 122 -10.42 -0.86 3.01
CA LYS A 122 -11.82 -0.60 3.34
C LYS A 122 -11.93 0.13 4.66
N LYS A 123 -12.71 1.22 4.68
CA LYS A 123 -13.11 1.89 5.93
C LYS A 123 -14.01 0.97 6.76
N HIS A 124 -13.67 0.81 8.03
CA HIS A 124 -14.43 0.09 9.03
C HIS A 124 -14.69 1.02 10.22
N TYR A 125 -15.95 1.36 10.46
CA TYR A 125 -16.35 2.20 11.58
C TYR A 125 -16.67 1.33 12.79
N VAL A 126 -15.94 1.54 13.89
CA VAL A 126 -16.20 0.90 15.18
C VAL A 126 -17.22 1.72 15.98
N SER A 127 -17.25 3.03 15.75
CA SER A 127 -18.25 3.97 16.25
C SER A 127 -18.35 5.17 15.32
N ASP A 128 -19.27 6.09 15.58
CA ASP A 128 -19.45 7.32 14.81
C ASP A 128 -18.19 8.21 14.76
N SER A 129 -17.28 8.06 15.73
CA SER A 129 -16.04 8.85 15.84
C SER A 129 -14.76 8.04 15.67
N VAL A 130 -14.85 6.71 15.46
CA VAL A 130 -13.68 5.83 15.34
C VAL A 130 -13.76 5.03 14.04
N CYS A 131 -12.90 5.37 13.10
CA CYS A 131 -12.74 4.68 11.82
C CYS A 131 -11.36 4.03 11.78
N HIS A 132 -11.31 2.78 11.35
CA HIS A 132 -10.07 2.09 11.00
C HIS A 132 -10.11 1.66 9.54
N TYR A 133 -8.95 1.30 9.01
CA TYR A 133 -8.84 0.62 7.74
C TYR A 133 -8.52 -0.85 7.95
N ASP A 134 -9.19 -1.68 7.16
CA ASP A 134 -8.89 -3.11 7.05
C ASP A 134 -8.67 -3.47 5.57
N ILE A 135 -8.14 -4.67 5.33
CA ILE A 135 -8.02 -5.22 3.99
C ILE A 135 -9.29 -5.98 3.62
N GLU A 136 -9.96 -5.50 2.58
CA GLU A 136 -10.92 -6.30 1.85
C GLU A 136 -10.21 -6.99 0.68
N ALA A 137 -10.15 -8.32 0.71
CA ALA A 137 -9.59 -9.12 -0.37
C ALA A 137 -10.74 -9.72 -1.20
N ARG A 138 -10.73 -9.48 -2.52
CA ARG A 138 -11.75 -10.04 -3.43
C ARG A 138 -11.13 -10.65 -4.67
N ASP A 139 -11.58 -11.86 -5.00
CA ASP A 139 -11.15 -12.59 -6.20
C ASP A 139 -11.44 -11.75 -7.45
N TYR A 140 -10.50 -11.77 -8.38
CA TYR A 140 -10.64 -11.04 -9.63
C TYR A 140 -11.31 -11.92 -10.69
N GLY A 141 -12.51 -11.49 -11.12
CA GLY A 141 -13.21 -12.10 -12.24
C GLY A 141 -13.16 -11.18 -13.45
N GLU A 142 -12.58 -11.64 -14.57
CA GLU A 142 -12.42 -10.83 -15.79
C GLU A 142 -13.74 -10.29 -16.37
N ARG A 143 -14.85 -11.01 -16.16
CA ARG A 143 -16.17 -10.65 -16.72
C ARG A 143 -16.94 -9.61 -15.91
N SER A 144 -16.65 -9.50 -14.62
CA SER A 144 -17.29 -8.53 -13.72
C SER A 144 -16.35 -8.25 -12.55
N PRO A 145 -15.24 -7.56 -12.81
CA PRO A 145 -14.23 -7.35 -11.79
C PRO A 145 -14.73 -6.32 -10.78
N PHE A 146 -14.57 -6.63 -9.50
CA PHE A 146 -14.86 -5.69 -8.41
C PHE A 146 -13.98 -4.44 -8.45
N PHE A 147 -12.78 -4.59 -9.02
CA PHE A 147 -11.81 -3.53 -9.25
C PHE A 147 -11.19 -3.72 -10.64
N ARG A 148 -11.25 -2.67 -11.46
CA ARG A 148 -10.75 -2.64 -12.84
C ARG A 148 -9.39 -1.92 -12.85
N PRO A 149 -8.25 -2.63 -12.89
CA PRO A 149 -6.94 -1.99 -12.93
C PRO A 149 -6.74 -1.26 -14.26
N LEU A 150 -6.35 0.02 -14.21
CA LEU A 150 -6.16 0.89 -15.39
C LEU A 150 -4.72 1.38 -15.51
N LEU A 151 -4.04 1.60 -14.38
CA LEU A 151 -2.66 2.10 -14.37
C LEU A 151 -1.87 1.43 -13.25
N GLU A 152 -0.69 0.87 -13.55
CA GLU A 152 0.22 0.42 -12.50
C GLU A 152 0.94 1.62 -11.86
N ILE A 153 1.01 1.64 -10.53
CA ILE A 153 1.85 2.58 -9.80
C ILE A 153 3.29 2.05 -9.84
N GLY A 154 4.06 2.56 -10.81
CA GLY A 154 5.44 2.12 -11.06
C GLY A 154 6.50 2.75 -10.16
N GLU A 155 6.13 3.75 -9.34
CA GLU A 155 7.08 4.49 -8.51
C GLU A 155 7.02 4.09 -7.03
N GLY A 156 8.00 4.60 -6.27
CA GLY A 156 8.10 4.34 -4.84
C GLY A 156 8.88 3.08 -4.52
N GLU A 157 9.26 2.96 -3.26
CA GLU A 157 10.15 1.90 -2.79
C GLU A 157 9.73 1.45 -1.40
N VAL A 158 9.68 0.13 -1.19
CA VAL A 158 9.65 -0.42 0.16
C VAL A 158 11.09 -0.49 0.63
N ILE A 159 11.45 0.36 1.58
CA ILE A 159 12.80 0.41 2.12
C ILE A 159 12.95 -0.76 3.10
N VAL A 160 13.92 -1.64 2.84
CA VAL A 160 14.29 -2.67 3.83
C VAL A 160 14.83 -1.96 5.06
N PRO A 161 14.21 -2.11 6.25
CA PRO A 161 14.71 -1.46 7.46
C PRO A 161 16.14 -1.95 7.75
N MET A 162 17.07 -1.02 8.03
CA MET A 162 18.47 -1.33 8.39
C MET A 162 18.61 -2.40 9.50
N ALA A 163 17.59 -2.58 10.35
CA ALA A 163 17.56 -3.61 11.38
C ALA A 163 17.53 -5.05 10.83
N GLU A 164 16.88 -5.30 9.69
CA GLU A 164 16.82 -6.64 9.07
C GLU A 164 18.10 -7.02 8.33
N ALA A 165 18.85 -6.02 7.84
CA ALA A 165 20.19 -6.23 7.28
C ALA A 165 21.18 -6.77 8.34
N ASN A 166 20.95 -6.47 9.62
CA ASN A 166 21.75 -7.00 10.73
C ASN A 166 21.31 -8.41 11.15
N TYR A 167 20.02 -8.77 11.07
CA TYR A 167 19.55 -10.12 11.38
C TYR A 167 20.08 -11.18 10.40
N ALA A 168 20.16 -10.85 9.10
CA ALA A 168 20.78 -11.74 8.11
C ALA A 168 22.29 -11.95 8.32
N ARG A 169 22.95 -11.04 9.06
CA ARG A 169 24.37 -11.13 9.42
C ARG A 169 24.62 -11.98 10.66
N VAL A 170 23.67 -12.03 11.59
CA VAL A 170 23.78 -12.79 12.86
C VAL A 170 23.48 -14.28 12.66
N LEU A 171 22.74 -14.67 11.63
CA LEU A 171 22.43 -16.08 11.32
C LEU A 171 23.46 -16.76 10.37
N ARG A 172 24.61 -16.13 10.12
CA ARG A 172 25.77 -16.73 9.42
C ARG A 172 26.97 -16.89 10.36
N LEU A 173 26.76 -17.48 11.53
CA LEU A 173 27.79 -18.06 12.40
C LEU A 173 27.36 -19.45 12.83
#